data_AF-A0A699RQ07-F1
#
_entry.id   AF-A0A699RQ07-F1
#
_cell.length_a   1.000
_cell.length_b   1.000
_cell.length_c   1.000
_cell.angle_alpha   90.00
_cell.angle_beta   90.00
_cell.angle_gamma   90.00
#
_symmetry.space_group_name_H-M   'P 1'
#
loop_
_entity.id
_entity.type
_entity.pdbx_description
1 polymer ?
#
loop_
_entity_poly.entity_id
_entity_poly.type
_entity_poly.pdbx_seq_one_letter_code
_entity_poly.pdbx_strand_id
1 'polypeptide(L)'
;TIGENRASWSDKLDDALWAFCTAYKTPIGCTPYKLVYRKACHLPIELEHKAYWALKQANFDLTVAGDYRKIQLNELNEIRDHALVKNEREKDKIGTKSEQIKTKTGSVAKPKKVKSSLSH
;
A
#
# COMPACT_ATOMS: atom_id res chain seq x y z
N THR A 1 -36.08 -25.14 10.38
CA THR A 1 -34.88 -24.29 10.23
C THR A 1 -34.96 -23.11 11.19
N ILE A 2 -34.97 -23.37 12.50
CA ILE A 2 -35.18 -22.37 13.59
C ILE A 2 -33.85 -22.09 14.31
N GLY A 3 -32.73 -22.12 13.56
CA GLY A 3 -31.38 -22.10 14.12
C GLY A 3 -30.63 -20.77 14.01
N GLU A 4 -30.95 -19.94 13.02
CA GLU A 4 -30.14 -18.75 12.70
C GLU A 4 -30.56 -17.48 13.44
N ASN A 5 -31.74 -17.47 14.06
CA ASN A 5 -32.39 -16.24 14.56
C ASN A 5 -32.03 -15.87 16.02
N ARG A 6 -31.11 -16.61 16.68
CA ARG A 6 -30.68 -16.29 18.06
C ARG A 6 -29.45 -15.38 18.12
N ALA A 7 -28.59 -15.37 17.10
CA ALA A 7 -27.38 -14.56 17.08
C ALA A 7 -27.63 -13.10 16.62
N SER A 8 -28.70 -12.85 15.84
CA SER A 8 -29.01 -11.53 15.29
C SER A 8 -29.72 -10.57 16.25
N TRP A 9 -29.95 -10.95 17.50
CA TRP A 9 -30.64 -10.08 18.48
C TRP A 9 -29.75 -8.93 18.93
N SER A 10 -28.44 -9.14 19.01
CA SER A 10 -27.49 -8.08 19.35
C SER A 10 -27.51 -6.98 18.28
N ASP A 11 -27.56 -7.36 17.00
CA ASP A 11 -27.59 -6.40 15.87
C ASP A 11 -28.87 -5.57 15.84
N LYS A 12 -29.98 -6.11 16.36
CA LYS A 12 -31.29 -5.44 16.43
C LYS A 12 -31.54 -4.72 17.76
N LEU A 13 -30.65 -4.90 18.74
CA LEU A 13 -30.84 -4.36 20.08
C LEU A 13 -30.80 -2.83 20.07
N ASP A 14 -29.88 -2.26 19.29
CA ASP A 14 -29.76 -0.81 19.12
C ASP A 14 -31.04 -0.21 18.50
N ASP A 15 -31.57 -0.84 17.45
CA ASP A 15 -32.82 -0.42 16.80
C ASP A 15 -34.04 -0.56 17.72
N ALA A 16 -34.13 -1.66 18.47
CA ALA A 16 -35.20 -1.89 19.43
C ALA A 16 -35.17 -0.88 20.58
N LEU A 17 -33.96 -0.56 21.08
CA LEU A 17 -33.77 0.45 22.11
C LEU A 17 -34.13 1.85 21.58
N TRP A 18 -33.74 2.16 20.34
CA TRP A 18 -34.11 3.42 19.67
C TRP A 18 -35.62 3.58 19.52
N ALA A 19 -36.31 2.53 19.06
CA ALA A 19 -37.76 2.51 18.92
C ALA A 19 -38.45 2.69 20.28
N PHE A 20 -37.98 2.02 21.33
CA PHE A 20 -38.51 2.20 22.68
C PHE A 20 -38.33 3.63 23.19
N CYS A 21 -37.15 4.22 23.00
CA CYS A 21 -36.82 5.57 23.46
C CYS A 21 -37.63 6.67 22.76
N THR A 22 -38.06 6.46 21.52
CA THR A 22 -38.64 7.50 20.66
C THR A 22 -40.10 7.28 20.29
N ALA A 23 -40.54 6.04 20.11
CA ALA A 23 -41.90 5.71 19.66
C ALA A 23 -42.88 5.52 20.82
N TYR A 24 -42.41 5.01 21.96
CA TYR A 24 -43.26 4.82 23.13
C TYR A 24 -43.61 6.17 23.78
N LYS A 25 -44.89 6.40 24.05
CA LYS A 25 -45.39 7.59 24.75
C LYS A 25 -46.03 7.16 26.06
N THR A 26 -45.68 7.85 27.14
CA THR A 26 -46.38 7.69 28.43
C THR A 26 -47.80 8.25 28.35
N PRO A 27 -48.68 7.97 29.32
CA PRO A 27 -50.03 8.56 29.38
C PRO A 27 -50.05 10.10 29.35
N ILE A 28 -48.93 10.75 29.67
CA ILE A 28 -48.75 12.21 29.65
C ILE A 28 -48.23 12.70 28.26
N GLY A 29 -48.03 11.77 27.31
CA GLY A 29 -47.60 12.08 25.94
C GLY A 29 -46.08 12.28 25.77
N CYS A 30 -45.28 12.05 26.82
CA CYS A 30 -43.82 12.18 26.79
C CYS A 30 -43.15 10.84 26.43
N THR A 31 -42.05 10.91 25.69
CA THR A 31 -41.22 9.72 25.41
C THR A 31 -40.28 9.43 26.59
N PRO A 32 -39.86 8.16 26.82
CA PRO A 32 -38.89 7.81 27.85
C PRO A 32 -37.61 8.65 27.79
N TYR A 33 -37.07 8.87 26.58
CA TYR A 33 -35.88 9.71 26.38
C TYR A 33 -36.08 11.14 26.91
N LYS A 34 -37.24 11.74 26.62
CA LYS A 34 -37.57 13.12 27.05
C LYS A 34 -37.68 13.23 28.57
N LEU A 35 -38.08 12.16 29.27
CA LEU A 35 -38.15 12.15 30.74
C LEU A 35 -36.76 12.12 31.39
N VAL A 36 -35.82 11.36 30.83
CA VAL A 36 -34.46 11.21 31.37
C VAL A 36 -33.60 12.44 31.07
N TYR A 37 -33.59 12.90 29.81
CA TYR A 37 -32.68 13.94 29.36
C TYR A 37 -33.30 15.34 29.30
N ARG A 38 -34.61 15.46 29.58
CA ARG A 38 -35.38 16.73 29.55
C ARG A 38 -35.28 17.54 28.24
N LYS A 39 -34.74 16.95 27.16
CA LYS A 39 -34.61 17.54 25.82
C LYS A 39 -35.17 16.59 24.76
N ALA A 40 -35.61 17.15 23.62
CA ALA A 40 -35.96 16.36 22.44
C ALA A 40 -34.71 15.64 21.90
N CYS A 41 -34.89 14.47 21.30
CA CYS A 41 -33.85 13.51 20.92
C CYS A 41 -32.68 14.19 20.19
N HIS A 42 -31.62 14.54 20.91
CA HIS A 42 -30.30 14.58 20.32
C HIS A 42 -29.97 13.13 20.00
N LEU A 43 -29.33 12.87 18.86
CA LEU A 43 -28.87 11.52 18.53
C LEU A 43 -28.24 10.90 19.80
N PRO A 44 -28.56 9.64 20.18
CA PRO A 44 -28.01 9.05 21.38
C PRO A 44 -26.49 9.19 21.29
N ILE A 45 -25.89 9.73 22.33
CA ILE A 45 -24.44 9.92 22.42
C ILE A 45 -23.67 8.61 22.13
N GLU A 46 -24.33 7.47 22.35
CA GLU A 46 -23.85 6.14 22.00
C GLU A 46 -23.64 5.95 20.49
N LEU A 47 -24.55 6.43 19.63
CA LEU A 47 -24.40 6.36 18.17
C LEU A 47 -23.29 7.30 17.67
N GLU A 48 -23.22 8.51 18.21
CA GLU A 48 -22.14 9.46 17.90
C GLU A 48 -20.77 8.89 18.32
N HIS A 49 -20.70 8.28 19.49
CA HIS A 49 -19.49 7.64 20.01
C HIS A 49 -19.08 6.41 19.19
N LYS A 50 -20.03 5.56 18.78
CA LYS A 50 -19.77 4.42 17.87
C LYS A 50 -19.22 4.90 16.52
N ALA A 51 -19.84 5.92 15.93
CA ALA A 51 -19.38 6.50 14.66
C ALA A 51 -17.98 7.13 14.80
N TYR A 52 -17.73 7.85 15.90
CA TYR A 52 -16.41 8.40 16.20
C TYR A 52 -15.33 7.32 16.32
N TRP A 53 -15.61 6.22 17.02
CA TRP A 53 -14.66 5.11 17.16
C TRP A 53 -14.40 4.38 15.85
N ALA A 54 -15.42 4.12 15.05
CA ALA A 54 -15.26 3.52 13.73
C ALA A 54 -14.38 4.39 12.83
N LEU A 55 -14.61 5.71 12.83
CA LEU A 55 -13.77 6.66 12.08
C LEU A 55 -12.32 6.67 12.60
N LYS A 56 -12.14 6.70 13.91
CA LYS A 56 -10.81 6.67 14.54
C LYS A 56 -10.03 5.41 14.17
N GLN A 57 -10.71 4.27 14.14
CA GLN A 57 -10.11 2.98 13.76
C GLN A 57 -9.74 2.97 12.27
N ALA A 58 -10.66 3.37 11.39
CA ALA A 58 -10.39 3.47 9.95
C ALA A 58 -9.21 4.40 9.61
N ASN A 59 -9.07 5.53 10.33
CA ASN A 59 -7.93 6.43 10.17
C ASN A 59 -6.60 5.81 10.61
N PHE A 60 -6.63 5.00 11.68
CA PHE A 60 -5.44 4.28 12.13
C PHE A 60 -5.01 3.24 11.08
N ASP A 61 -5.98 2.46 10.57
CA ASP A 61 -5.73 1.46 9.53
C ASP A 61 -5.15 2.09 8.26
N LEU A 62 -5.68 3.26 7.86
CA LEU A 62 -5.18 4.01 6.71
C LEU A 62 -3.71 4.46 6.90
N THR A 63 -3.36 4.91 8.10
CA THR A 63 -1.99 5.36 8.41
C THR A 63 -1.02 4.19 8.32
N VAL A 64 -1.34 3.06 8.94
CA VAL A 64 -0.52 1.83 8.88
C VAL A 64 -0.38 1.33 7.44
N ALA A 65 -1.47 1.34 6.67
CA ALA A 65 -1.43 0.97 5.25
C ALA A 65 -0.62 1.96 4.39
N GLY A 66 -0.57 3.24 4.77
CA GLY A 66 0.27 4.25 4.15
C GLY A 66 1.75 3.96 4.38
N ASP A 67 2.13 3.71 5.64
CA ASP A 67 3.51 3.42 6.02
C ASP A 67 4.03 2.13 5.38
N TYR A 68 3.21 1.08 5.37
CA TYR A 68 3.56 -0.18 4.72
C TYR A 68 3.83 0.00 3.21
N ARG A 69 2.95 0.73 2.50
CA ARG A 69 3.14 1.03 1.08
C ARG A 69 4.41 1.85 0.82
N LYS A 70 4.76 2.76 1.73
CA LYS A 70 5.99 3.56 1.62
C LYS A 70 7.23 2.68 1.71
N ILE A 71 7.24 1.70 2.62
CA ILE A 71 8.33 0.72 2.74
C ILE A 71 8.47 -0.09 1.45
N GLN A 72 7.36 -0.63 0.93
CA GLN A 72 7.39 -1.40 -0.33
C GLN A 72 7.92 -0.57 -1.51
N LEU A 73 7.57 0.71 -1.59
CA LEU A 73 8.06 1.59 -2.65
C LEU A 73 9.57 1.84 -2.52
N ASN A 74 10.07 2.00 -1.30
CA ASN A 74 11.50 2.14 -1.03
C ASN A 74 12.28 0.90 -1.45
N GLU A 75 11.80 -0.30 -1.11
CA GLU A 75 12.44 -1.56 -1.52
C GLU A 75 12.50 -1.69 -3.05
N LEU A 76 11.41 -1.37 -3.75
CA LEU A 76 11.39 -1.37 -5.22
C LEU A 76 12.38 -0.36 -5.81
N ASN A 77 12.52 0.80 -5.18
CA ASN A 77 13.47 1.81 -5.59
C ASN A 77 14.92 1.31 -5.45
N GLU A 78 15.25 0.68 -4.33
CA GLU A 78 16.59 0.10 -4.10
C GLU A 78 16.93 -1.00 -5.12
N ILE A 79 15.98 -1.88 -5.43
CA ILE A 79 16.16 -2.93 -6.46
C ILE A 79 16.44 -2.29 -7.82
N ARG A 80 15.68 -1.25 -8.18
CA ARG A 80 15.88 -0.51 -9.43
C ARG A 80 17.27 0.11 -9.49
N ASP A 81 17.70 0.78 -8.42
CA ASP A 81 18.99 1.46 -8.37
C ASP A 81 20.13 0.45 -8.47
N HIS A 82 20.01 -0.70 -7.81
CA HIS A 82 20.94 -1.81 -7.96
C HIS A 82 21.03 -2.33 -9.41
N ALA A 83 19.89 -2.46 -10.10
CA ALA A 83 19.85 -2.90 -11.49
C ALA A 83 20.49 -1.87 -12.44
N LEU A 84 20.25 -0.58 -12.22
CA LEU A 84 20.86 0.51 -13.00
C LEU A 84 22.39 0.50 -12.87
N VAL A 85 22.90 0.48 -11.63
CA VAL A 85 24.35 0.41 -11.37
C VAL A 85 24.98 -0.85 -11.99
N LYS A 86 24.27 -1.99 -11.94
CA LYS A 86 24.75 -3.22 -12.57
C LYS A 86 24.86 -3.07 -14.10
N ASN A 87 23.86 -2.48 -14.73
CA ASN A 87 23.84 -2.24 -16.18
C ASN A 87 24.98 -1.31 -16.61
N GLU A 88 25.24 -0.23 -15.87
CA GLU A 88 26.37 0.67 -16.10
C GLU A 88 27.71 -0.07 -16.07
N ARG A 89 27.93 -0.89 -15.03
CA ARG A 89 29.14 -1.72 -14.92
C ARG A 89 29.29 -2.70 -16.09
N GLU A 90 28.19 -3.23 -16.62
CA GLU A 90 28.22 -4.11 -17.78
C GLU A 90 28.59 -3.36 -19.06
N LYS A 91 28.06 -2.15 -19.27
CA LYS A 91 28.44 -1.27 -20.39
C LYS A 91 29.92 -0.91 -20.36
N ASP A 92 30.46 -0.56 -19.18
CA ASP A 92 31.88 -0.22 -19.03
C ASP A 92 32.81 -1.39 -19.37
N LYS A 93 32.42 -2.60 -18.96
CA LYS A 93 33.15 -3.84 -19.30
C LYS A 93 33.15 -4.10 -20.80
N ILE A 94 32.00 -3.91 -21.47
CA ILE A 94 31.87 -4.06 -22.92
C ILE A 94 32.77 -3.04 -23.64
N GLY A 95 32.72 -1.77 -23.21
CA GLY A 95 33.57 -0.70 -23.74
C GLY A 95 35.06 -1.03 -23.61
N THR A 96 35.50 -1.39 -22.40
CA THR A 96 36.89 -1.77 -22.12
C THR A 96 37.35 -2.95 -22.97
N LYS A 97 36.52 -3.99 -23.11
CA LYS A 97 36.84 -5.18 -23.92
C LYS A 97 36.93 -4.84 -25.40
N SER A 98 36.05 -3.96 -25.90
CA SER A 98 36.07 -3.50 -27.29
C SER A 98 37.37 -2.74 -27.62
N GLU A 99 37.88 -1.94 -26.68
CA GLU A 99 39.11 -1.17 -26.86
C GLU A 99 40.37 -2.07 -26.86
N GLN A 100 40.43 -3.05 -25.97
CA GLN A 100 41.50 -4.05 -25.95
C GLN A 100 41.56 -4.91 -27.23
N ILE A 101 40.43 -5.16 -27.88
CA ILE A 101 40.39 -5.88 -29.16
C ILE A 101 41.02 -5.02 -30.26
N LYS A 102 40.65 -3.73 -30.34
CA LYS A 102 41.21 -2.79 -31.33
C LYS A 102 42.74 -2.68 -31.23
N THR A 103 43.27 -2.58 -30.01
CA THR A 103 44.72 -2.45 -29.79
C THR A 103 45.49 -3.73 -30.14
N LYS A 104 44.92 -4.91 -29.89
CA LYS A 104 45.51 -6.19 -30.33
C LYS A 104 45.51 -6.37 -31.85
N THR A 105 44.42 -5.99 -32.53
CA THR A 105 44.34 -6.12 -34.00
C THR A 105 45.20 -5.11 -34.75
N GLY A 106 45.46 -3.93 -34.18
CA GLY A 106 46.33 -2.91 -34.77
C GLY A 106 47.83 -3.25 -34.75
N SER A 107 48.26 -4.29 -34.02
CA SER A 107 49.67 -4.66 -33.84
C SER A 107 50.14 -5.82 -34.76
N VAL A 108 49.33 -6.27 -35.71
CA VAL A 108 49.74 -7.35 -36.65
C VAL A 108 50.84 -6.83 -37.60
N ALA A 109 52.06 -7.37 -37.45
CA ALA A 109 53.26 -6.97 -38.16
C ALA A 109 53.14 -7.09 -39.69
N LYS A 110 53.63 -6.07 -40.42
CA LYS A 110 53.75 -6.09 -41.90
C LYS A 110 54.64 -7.27 -42.34
N PRO A 111 54.26 -8.02 -43.40
CA PRO A 111 55.09 -9.12 -43.90
C PRO A 111 56.44 -8.61 -44.39
N LYS A 112 57.54 -9.20 -43.89
CA LYS A 112 58.91 -8.94 -44.39
C LYS A 112 58.98 -9.40 -45.85
N LYS A 113 59.21 -8.47 -46.78
CA LYS A 113 59.54 -8.78 -48.17
C LYS A 113 60.87 -9.54 -48.21
N VAL A 114 60.84 -10.83 -48.57
CA VAL A 114 62.02 -11.61 -48.88
C VAL A 114 62.51 -11.16 -50.25
N LYS A 115 63.71 -10.58 -50.34
CA LYS A 115 64.37 -10.27 -51.62
C LYS A 115 65.00 -11.56 -52.15
N SER A 116 64.49 -12.10 -53.25
CA SER A 116 65.17 -13.18 -53.98
C SER A 116 66.28 -12.57 -54.85
N SER A 117 67.53 -12.82 -54.49
CA SER A 117 68.70 -12.56 -55.33
C SER A 117 68.79 -13.65 -56.39
N LEU A 118 68.59 -13.29 -57.66
CA LEU A 118 68.89 -14.13 -58.82
C LEU A 118 70.36 -13.88 -59.21
N SER A 119 71.20 -14.91 -59.10
CA SER A 119 72.58 -14.91 -59.62
C SER A 119 72.53 -15.02 -61.14
N HIS A 120 73.31 -14.20 -61.83
CA HIS A 120 73.78 -14.50 -63.20
C HIS A 120 74.94 -15.49 -63.15
#